data_AF-A0AAE4KZT2-F1
#
_entry.id   AF-A0AAE4KZT2-F1
#
_cell.length_a   1.000
_cell.length_b   1.000
_cell.length_c   1.000
_cell.angle_alpha   90.00
_cell.angle_beta   90.00
_cell.angle_gamma   90.00
#
_symmetry.space_group_name_H-M   'P 1'
#
loop_
_entity.id
_entity.type
_entity.pdbx_description
1 polymer ?
#
loop_
_entity_poly.entity_id
_entity_poly.type
_entity_poly.pdbx_seq_one_letter_code
_entity_poly.pdbx_strand_id
1 'polypeptide(L)'
;MTYIEYMNQLWRSALLSPMPASEIALFAYLVNESNKRYWKMPFACSTTRICEDLRLSRQTVITARKHLSERKLIAFTEGKSRHLPSNYTLLEWIDNLTVGLTDNLTQDLTQDLTHIKDKDKHQSKDSFIKGRCEIFDSKNGGVYGNSKRKENRRTCPVPAEGTDYDGAF
;
A
#
# COMPACT_ATOMS: atom_id res chain seq x y z
N MET A 1 10.51 -0.66 -2.34
CA MET A 1 9.55 0.24 -1.68
C MET A 1 10.26 1.37 -0.96
N THR A 2 9.70 2.57 -1.04
CA THR A 2 10.17 3.81 -0.44
C THR A 2 9.23 4.24 0.69
N TYR A 3 9.70 5.12 1.58
CA TYR A 3 8.91 5.66 2.69
C TYR A 3 7.56 6.24 2.22
N ILE A 4 7.59 6.97 1.11
CA ILE A 4 6.41 7.64 0.56
C ILE A 4 5.36 6.65 0.05
N GLU A 5 5.76 5.50 -0.49
CA GLU A 5 4.83 4.48 -0.99
C GLU A 5 4.01 3.88 0.15
N TYR A 6 4.63 3.54 1.28
CA TYR A 6 3.92 3.05 2.47
C TYR A 6 2.99 4.10 3.07
N MET A 7 3.40 5.36 3.12
CA MET A 7 2.52 6.44 3.62
C MET A 7 1.34 6.67 2.68
N ASN A 8 1.55 6.61 1.36
CA ASN A 8 0.45 6.70 0.40
C ASN A 8 -0.53 5.53 0.53
N GLN A 9 -0.02 4.32 0.76
CA GLN A 9 -0.83 3.13 1.05
C GLN A 9 -1.68 3.32 2.32
N LEU A 10 -1.11 3.90 3.39
CA LEU A 10 -1.88 4.24 4.60
C LEU A 10 -3.05 5.17 4.27
N TRP A 11 -2.80 6.25 3.55
CA TRP A 11 -3.85 7.22 3.21
C TRP A 11 -4.93 6.62 2.32
N ARG A 12 -4.57 5.75 1.37
CA ARG A 12 -5.54 4.99 0.58
C ARG A 12 -6.41 4.08 1.45
N SER A 13 -5.80 3.37 2.42
CA SER A 13 -6.55 2.54 3.37
C SER A 13 -7.49 3.36 4.26
N ALA A 14 -7.03 4.51 4.75
CA ALA A 14 -7.82 5.42 5.59
C ALA A 14 -9.00 6.05 4.83
N LEU A 15 -8.87 6.28 3.52
CA LEU A 15 -9.95 6.75 2.65
C LEU A 15 -11.03 5.68 2.44
N LEU A 16 -10.64 4.40 2.34
CA LEU A 16 -11.57 3.29 2.18
C LEU A 16 -12.32 2.95 3.47
N SER A 17 -11.63 3.02 4.60
CA SER A 17 -12.22 2.76 5.91
C SER A 17 -11.55 3.65 6.95
N PRO A 18 -12.31 4.47 7.70
CA PRO A 18 -11.77 5.37 8.70
C PRO A 18 -10.82 4.67 9.67
N MET A 19 -9.67 5.29 9.93
CA MET A 19 -8.67 4.80 10.87
C MET A 19 -8.55 5.75 12.06
N PRO A 20 -8.56 5.25 13.30
CA PRO A 20 -8.30 6.07 14.47
C PRO A 20 -6.85 6.57 14.47
N ALA A 21 -6.63 7.71 15.13
CA ALA A 21 -5.32 8.35 15.20
C ALA A 21 -4.22 7.43 15.76
N SER A 22 -4.56 6.54 16.68
CA SER A 22 -3.63 5.54 17.25
C SER A 22 -3.12 4.55 16.20
N GLU A 23 -3.97 4.11 15.28
CA GLU A 23 -3.57 3.21 14.17
C GLU A 23 -2.66 3.93 13.19
N ILE A 24 -3.01 5.17 12.82
CA ILE A 24 -2.21 6.01 11.92
C ILE A 24 -0.82 6.28 12.53
N ALA A 25 -0.79 6.67 13.82
CA ALA A 25 0.45 6.93 14.54
C ALA A 25 1.34 5.67 14.64
N LEU A 26 0.73 4.52 14.96
CA LEU A 26 1.46 3.26 15.02
C LEU A 26 2.05 2.88 13.66
N PHE A 27 1.28 2.99 12.59
CA PHE A 27 1.78 2.66 11.25
C PHE A 27 2.91 3.60 10.83
N ALA A 28 2.73 4.92 10.95
CA ALA A 28 3.76 5.90 10.61
C ALA A 28 5.07 5.68 11.40
N TYR A 29 4.95 5.31 12.68
CA TYR A 29 6.08 4.93 13.52
C TYR A 29 6.82 3.71 12.97
N LEU A 30 6.08 2.65 12.62
CA LEU A 30 6.68 1.42 12.06
C LEU A 30 7.37 1.70 10.71
N VAL A 31 6.79 2.52 9.85
CA VAL A 31 7.41 2.94 8.58
C VAL A 31 8.71 3.71 8.82
N ASN A 32 8.73 4.64 9.78
CA ASN A 32 9.94 5.35 10.16
C ASN A 32 11.01 4.40 10.72
N GLU A 33 10.62 3.45 11.57
CA GLU A 33 11.50 2.44 12.14
C GLU A 33 12.06 1.48 11.08
N SER A 34 11.29 1.14 10.04
CA SER A 34 11.78 0.41 8.86
C SER A 34 12.79 1.24 8.06
N ASN A 35 12.49 2.52 7.84
CA ASN A 35 13.38 3.42 7.09
C ASN A 35 14.75 3.57 7.77
N LYS A 36 14.78 3.74 9.11
CA LYS A 36 16.04 3.77 9.89
C LYS A 36 16.85 2.49 9.80
N ARG A 37 16.19 1.35 9.59
CA ARG A 37 16.81 0.03 9.45
C ARG A 37 17.12 -0.33 8.00
N TYR A 38 17.07 0.64 7.09
CA TYR A 38 17.30 0.42 5.65
C TYR A 38 16.41 -0.68 5.07
N TRP A 39 15.15 -0.75 5.54
CA TRP A 39 14.15 -1.71 5.06
C TRP A 39 14.53 -3.18 5.23
N LYS A 40 15.42 -3.49 6.20
CA LYS A 40 15.72 -4.87 6.58
C LYS A 40 14.59 -5.43 7.44
N MET A 41 13.73 -6.22 6.79
CA MET A 41 12.53 -6.84 7.39
C MET A 41 12.74 -8.35 7.55
N PRO A 42 12.14 -9.00 8.56
CA PRO A 42 11.37 -8.41 9.66
C PRO A 42 12.27 -7.67 10.66
N PHE A 43 11.70 -6.71 11.38
CA PHE A 43 12.42 -6.01 12.45
C PHE A 43 11.74 -6.20 13.81
N ALA A 44 12.58 -6.29 14.85
CA ALA A 44 12.14 -6.36 16.23
C ALA A 44 11.80 -4.98 16.79
N CYS A 45 10.61 -4.86 17.39
CA CYS A 45 10.20 -3.69 18.16
C CYS A 45 9.34 -4.09 19.36
N SER A 46 9.71 -3.63 20.57
CA SER A 46 9.00 -3.99 21.79
C SER A 46 7.72 -3.16 21.95
N THR A 47 6.67 -3.75 22.50
CA THR A 47 5.41 -3.03 22.77
C THR A 47 5.65 -1.87 23.75
N THR A 48 6.52 -2.06 24.75
CA THR A 48 6.87 -1.01 25.72
C THR A 48 7.45 0.22 25.05
N ARG A 49 8.41 0.05 24.13
CA ARG A 49 9.01 1.16 23.39
C ARG A 49 7.98 1.92 22.56
N ILE A 50 7.10 1.19 21.89
CA ILE A 50 6.00 1.80 21.11
C ILE A 50 5.07 2.62 22.02
N CYS A 51 4.73 2.10 23.21
CA CYS A 51 3.87 2.81 24.17
C CYS A 51 4.54 4.10 24.66
N GLU A 52 5.85 4.05 24.94
CA GLU A 52 6.64 5.20 25.40
C GLU A 52 6.77 6.27 24.32
N ASP A 53 7.14 5.87 23.09
CA ASP A 53 7.38 6.78 21.97
C ASP A 53 6.09 7.44 21.48
N LEU A 54 4.97 6.70 21.44
CA LEU A 54 3.68 7.20 20.96
C LEU A 54 2.77 7.75 22.08
N ARG A 55 3.18 7.61 23.34
CA ARG A 55 2.36 7.95 24.52
C ARG A 55 0.98 7.27 24.48
N LEU A 56 0.94 6.02 24.02
CA LEU A 56 -0.26 5.20 23.95
C LEU A 56 -0.31 4.17 25.06
N SER A 57 -1.51 3.82 25.51
CA SER A 57 -1.68 2.69 26.43
C SER A 57 -1.33 1.37 25.72
N ARG A 58 -0.88 0.37 26.49
CA ARG A 58 -0.60 -0.97 25.95
C ARG A 58 -1.81 -1.56 25.23
N GLN A 59 -3.01 -1.38 25.79
CA GLN A 59 -4.25 -1.87 25.19
C GLN A 59 -4.52 -1.20 23.84
N THR A 60 -4.33 0.13 23.76
CA THR A 60 -4.49 0.88 22.52
C THR A 60 -3.53 0.40 21.43
N VAL A 61 -2.26 0.12 21.79
CA VAL A 61 -1.28 -0.42 20.83
C VAL A 61 -1.67 -1.82 20.35
N ILE A 62 -2.17 -2.68 21.23
CA ILE A 62 -2.62 -4.05 20.85
C ILE A 62 -3.81 -3.97 19.89
N THR A 63 -4.83 -3.18 20.22
CA THR A 63 -5.99 -3.00 19.34
C THR A 63 -5.60 -2.41 18.00
N ALA A 64 -4.80 -1.33 18.00
CA ALA A 64 -4.34 -0.69 16.76
C ALA A 64 -3.54 -1.68 15.89
N ARG A 65 -2.64 -2.47 16.50
CA ARG A 65 -1.87 -3.49 15.80
C ARG A 65 -2.75 -4.54 15.15
N LYS A 66 -3.78 -5.02 15.86
CA LYS A 66 -4.74 -5.98 15.33
C LYS A 66 -5.45 -5.44 14.09
N HIS A 67 -5.97 -4.21 14.17
CA HIS A 67 -6.67 -3.58 13.05
C HIS A 67 -5.75 -3.32 11.84
N LEU A 68 -4.50 -2.88 12.07
CA LEU A 68 -3.51 -2.75 10.99
C LEU A 68 -3.20 -4.09 10.31
N SER A 69 -3.19 -5.18 11.08
CA SER A 69 -3.01 -6.54 10.54
C SER A 69 -4.23 -7.01 9.74
N GLU A 70 -5.44 -6.73 10.23
CA GLU A 70 -6.70 -7.05 9.52
C GLU A 70 -6.81 -6.31 8.19
N ARG A 71 -6.33 -5.06 8.14
CA ARG A 71 -6.24 -4.25 6.92
C ARG A 71 -5.11 -4.68 5.98
N LYS A 72 -4.33 -5.70 6.33
CA LYS A 72 -3.15 -6.18 5.58
C LYS A 72 -2.11 -5.08 5.34
N LEU A 73 -1.98 -4.13 6.26
CA LEU A 73 -0.94 -3.09 6.21
C LEU A 73 0.37 -3.57 6.86
N ILE A 74 0.25 -4.43 7.87
CA ILE A 74 1.38 -5.04 8.58
C ILE A 74 1.13 -6.52 8.81
N ALA A 75 2.20 -7.29 8.89
CA ALA A 75 2.23 -8.59 9.55
C ALA A 75 3.10 -8.48 10.80
N PHE A 76 2.71 -9.16 11.88
CA PHE A 76 3.50 -9.17 13.09
C PHE A 76 3.52 -10.55 13.74
N THR A 77 4.62 -10.86 14.43
CA THR A 77 4.68 -12.00 15.35
C THR A 77 4.73 -11.47 16.77
N GLU A 78 3.89 -12.05 17.63
CA GLU A 78 3.75 -11.55 18.99
C GLU A 78 4.95 -12.00 19.84
N GLY A 79 5.59 -11.03 20.50
CA GLY A 79 6.68 -11.31 21.42
C GLY A 79 6.18 -12.02 22.67
N LYS A 80 6.80 -13.13 23.05
CA LYS A 80 6.41 -13.92 24.23
C LYS A 80 6.87 -13.29 25.56
N SER A 81 7.89 -12.44 25.55
CA SER A 81 8.47 -11.84 26.76
C SER A 81 9.24 -10.54 26.48
N ARG A 82 9.73 -9.88 27.54
CA ARG A 82 10.62 -8.70 27.42
C ARG A 82 11.88 -8.99 26.60
N HIS A 83 12.38 -10.22 26.65
CA HIS A 83 13.59 -10.65 25.95
C HIS A 83 13.32 -11.12 24.51
N LEU A 84 12.05 -11.33 24.15
CA LEU A 84 11.63 -11.74 22.82
C LEU A 84 10.62 -10.72 22.27
N PRO A 85 11.09 -9.59 21.70
CA PRO A 85 10.23 -8.53 21.20
C PRO A 85 9.36 -8.99 20.02
N SER A 86 8.25 -8.29 19.79
CA SER A 86 7.42 -8.52 18.61
C SER A 86 8.20 -8.18 17.34
N ASN A 87 8.07 -9.01 16.31
CA ASN A 87 8.65 -8.71 15.00
C ASN A 87 7.57 -8.17 14.08
N TYR A 88 7.94 -7.21 13.23
CA TYR A 88 7.03 -6.58 12.29
C TYR A 88 7.56 -6.72 10.87
N THR A 89 6.63 -6.89 9.94
CA THR A 89 6.82 -6.83 8.49
C THR A 89 5.79 -5.85 7.93
N LEU A 90 6.23 -4.82 7.19
CA LEU A 90 5.34 -3.94 6.45
C LEU A 90 4.91 -4.68 5.18
N LEU A 91 3.61 -4.75 4.94
CA LEU A 91 3.06 -5.43 3.79
C LEU A 91 2.88 -4.44 2.65
N GLU A 92 3.20 -4.88 1.44
CA GLU A 92 2.86 -4.14 0.23
C GLU A 92 1.36 -4.30 -0.01
N TRP A 93 0.66 -3.19 -0.21
CA TRP A 93 -0.74 -3.25 -0.60
C TRP A 93 -0.83 -3.65 -2.06
N ILE A 94 -1.21 -4.91 -2.26
CA ILE A 94 -1.56 -5.44 -3.56
C ILE A 94 -3.01 -5.01 -3.81
N ASP A 95 -3.23 -4.14 -4.80
CA ASP A 95 -4.58 -3.80 -5.25
C ASP A 95 -5.35 -5.10 -5.50
N ASN A 96 -6.60 -5.19 -5.03
CA ASN A 96 -7.47 -6.37 -5.25
C ASN A 96 -7.65 -6.72 -6.74
N LEU A 97 -7.29 -5.79 -7.66
CA LEU A 97 -7.18 -6.02 -9.10
C LEU A 97 -6.10 -7.05 -9.47
N THR A 98 -5.01 -7.10 -8.71
CA THR A 98 -3.88 -8.01 -8.96
C THR A 98 -4.18 -9.43 -8.52
N VAL A 99 -5.00 -9.63 -7.48
CA VAL A 99 -5.41 -10.97 -7.05
C VAL A 99 -6.19 -11.67 -8.16
N GLY A 100 -7.10 -10.95 -8.83
CA GLY A 100 -7.78 -11.47 -10.03
C GLY A 100 -6.84 -11.73 -11.21
N LEU A 101 -5.83 -10.88 -11.44
CA LEU A 101 -4.86 -11.09 -12.52
C LEU A 101 -3.92 -12.26 -12.27
N THR A 102 -3.52 -12.51 -11.02
CA THR A 102 -2.57 -13.59 -10.69
C THR A 102 -3.25 -14.95 -10.81
N ASP A 103 -4.49 -15.08 -10.35
CA ASP A 103 -5.26 -16.33 -10.47
C ASP A 103 -5.51 -16.68 -11.96
N ASN A 104 -5.83 -15.68 -12.79
CA ASN A 104 -6.05 -15.87 -14.23
C ASN A 104 -4.76 -16.20 -15.00
N LEU A 105 -3.65 -15.49 -14.72
CA LEU A 105 -2.36 -15.74 -15.39
C LEU A 105 -1.77 -17.12 -15.03
N THR A 106 -1.98 -17.59 -13.80
CA THR A 106 -1.51 -18.92 -13.39
C THR A 106 -2.32 -20.01 -14.08
N GLN A 107 -3.62 -19.79 -14.32
CA GLN A 107 -4.48 -20.77 -14.98
C GLN A 107 -4.16 -20.90 -16.49
N ASP A 108 -3.90 -19.78 -17.19
CA ASP A 108 -3.51 -19.78 -18.61
C ASP A 108 -2.14 -20.43 -18.83
N LEU A 109 -1.13 -20.11 -18.02
CA LEU A 109 0.21 -20.71 -18.13
C LEU A 109 0.23 -22.21 -17.83
N THR A 110 -0.71 -22.72 -17.02
CA THR A 110 -0.78 -24.15 -16.68
C THR A 110 -1.48 -24.97 -17.77
N GLN A 111 -2.41 -24.39 -18.53
CA GLN A 111 -3.00 -25.06 -19.69
C GLN A 111 -2.02 -25.18 -20.86
N ASP A 112 -1.21 -24.16 -21.12
CA ASP A 112 -0.24 -24.20 -22.23
C ASP A 112 0.96 -25.16 -21.98
N LEU A 113 1.35 -25.38 -20.72
CA LEU A 113 2.47 -26.27 -20.37
C LEU A 113 2.08 -27.76 -20.26
N THR A 114 0.79 -28.09 -20.18
CA THR A 114 0.35 -29.50 -20.03
C THR A 114 0.15 -30.22 -21.36
N HIS A 115 0.28 -29.54 -22.51
CA HIS A 115 0.21 -30.14 -23.84
C HIS A 115 1.57 -30.50 -24.47
N ILE A 116 2.69 -30.36 -23.73
CA ILE A 116 4.01 -30.75 -24.21
C ILE A 116 4.56 -31.87 -23.32
N LYS A 117 4.05 -33.08 -23.54
CA LYS A 117 4.74 -34.32 -23.16
C LYS A 117 5.02 -35.18 -24.39
N ASP A 118 6.33 -35.31 -24.62
CA ASP A 118 7.04 -36.45 -25.19
C ASP A 118 6.70 -36.87 -26.63
N LYS A 119 7.60 -36.54 -27.56
CA LYS A 119 8.34 -37.57 -28.32
C LYS A 119 9.51 -36.97 -29.12
N ASP A 120 10.69 -37.54 -28.86
CA ASP A 120 11.93 -37.28 -29.59
C ASP A 120 11.87 -37.68 -31.07
N LYS A 121 12.69 -36.94 -31.84
CA LYS A 121 13.44 -37.35 -33.06
C LYS A 121 12.68 -37.37 -34.41
N HIS A 122 12.98 -36.41 -35.28
CA HIS A 122 13.82 -36.58 -36.49
C HIS A 122 13.80 -35.31 -37.37
N GLN A 123 14.92 -35.09 -38.07
CA GLN A 123 15.20 -34.05 -39.06
C GLN A 123 14.05 -33.78 -40.05
N SER A 124 13.79 -32.52 -40.41
CA SER A 124 13.54 -32.09 -41.80
C SER A 124 13.36 -30.57 -41.92
N LYS A 125 13.79 -30.08 -43.07
CA LYS A 125 13.75 -28.72 -43.61
C LYS A 125 12.34 -28.16 -43.87
N ASP A 126 12.33 -26.82 -43.95
CA ASP A 126 11.59 -25.94 -44.87
C ASP A 126 10.06 -25.85 -44.85
N SER A 127 9.63 -24.58 -44.64
CA SER A 127 8.57 -23.84 -45.34
C SER A 127 7.09 -24.16 -45.07
N PHE A 128 6.33 -23.13 -44.66
CA PHE A 128 5.22 -22.50 -45.40
C PHE A 128 4.51 -21.50 -44.44
N ILE A 129 4.77 -20.20 -44.57
CA ILE A 129 4.00 -19.23 -45.38
C ILE A 129 2.63 -18.87 -44.76
N LYS A 130 2.60 -17.65 -44.19
CA LYS A 130 1.69 -16.54 -44.56
C LYS A 130 0.19 -16.72 -44.26
N GLY A 131 -0.35 -15.81 -43.45
CA GLY A 131 -1.80 -15.70 -43.27
C GLY A 131 -2.30 -14.44 -42.59
N ARG A 132 -2.01 -13.27 -43.18
CA ARG A 132 -2.81 -12.02 -43.15
C ARG A 132 -3.09 -11.31 -41.81
N CYS A 133 -2.56 -10.08 -41.73
CA CYS A 133 -3.29 -8.91 -41.23
C CYS A 133 -4.61 -8.71 -42.00
N GLU A 134 -5.49 -7.92 -41.39
CA GLU A 134 -6.67 -7.19 -41.92
C GLU A 134 -8.02 -7.73 -41.43
N ILE A 135 -9.02 -6.97 -40.97
CA ILE A 135 -9.32 -5.53 -40.78
C ILE A 135 -10.56 -5.53 -39.84
N PHE A 136 -10.68 -4.58 -38.89
CA PHE A 136 -11.78 -3.61 -38.82
C PHE A 136 -11.63 -2.71 -37.58
N ASP A 137 -11.04 -1.54 -37.82
CA ASP A 137 -11.34 -0.33 -37.07
C ASP A 137 -12.83 -0.02 -37.14
N SER A 138 -13.41 0.49 -36.05
CA SER A 138 -14.47 1.48 -36.13
C SER A 138 -14.39 2.44 -34.95
N LYS A 139 -13.91 3.64 -35.28
CA LYS A 139 -14.07 4.89 -34.54
C LYS A 139 -15.53 5.14 -34.19
N ASN A 140 -15.76 5.64 -32.98
CA ASN A 140 -16.64 6.77 -32.65
C ASN A 140 -16.07 7.34 -31.33
N GLY A 141 -15.55 8.56 -31.23
CA GLY A 141 -16.00 9.79 -31.85
C GLY A 141 -17.07 10.44 -30.97
N GLY A 142 -16.68 11.03 -29.84
CA GLY A 142 -17.58 11.76 -28.93
C GLY A 142 -16.81 12.79 -28.11
N VAL A 143 -17.01 14.06 -28.45
CA VAL A 143 -16.31 15.25 -27.93
C VAL A 143 -17.15 15.88 -26.80
N TYR A 144 -16.45 16.65 -25.95
CA TYR A 144 -16.91 17.70 -25.02
C TYR A 144 -17.47 17.31 -23.65
N GLY A 145 -16.81 17.84 -22.61
CA GLY A 145 -17.33 17.88 -21.25
C GLY A 145 -16.35 18.50 -20.25
N ASN A 146 -15.98 19.76 -20.46
CA ASN A 146 -15.37 20.60 -19.42
C ASN A 146 -16.23 20.55 -18.14
N SER A 147 -15.70 20.06 -17.02
CA SER A 147 -16.28 20.30 -15.70
C SER A 147 -15.21 20.68 -14.69
N LYS A 148 -15.04 22.00 -14.60
CA LYS A 148 -14.65 22.84 -13.46
C LYS A 148 -14.02 22.11 -12.26
N ARG A 149 -12.71 22.32 -12.12
CA ARG A 149 -12.01 22.53 -10.84
C ARG A 149 -12.93 23.30 -9.87
N LYS A 150 -13.40 22.65 -8.81
CA LYS A 150 -13.81 23.34 -7.58
C LYS A 150 -12.62 23.36 -6.64
N GLU A 151 -11.87 24.44 -6.79
CA GLU A 151 -10.84 24.90 -5.86
C GLU A 151 -11.53 25.29 -4.54
N ASN A 152 -11.58 24.37 -3.57
CA ASN A 152 -11.98 24.71 -2.21
C ASN A 152 -10.78 25.32 -1.48
N ARG A 153 -10.42 26.55 -1.84
CA ARG A 153 -9.65 27.43 -0.95
C ARG A 153 -10.52 27.70 0.28
N ARG A 154 -10.25 26.99 1.38
CA ARG A 154 -10.62 27.53 2.70
C ARG A 154 -9.59 28.60 3.02
N THR A 155 -9.89 29.81 2.59
CA THR A 155 -9.23 31.03 3.05
C THR A 155 -9.39 31.07 4.57
N CYS A 156 -8.27 31.00 5.30
CA CYS A 156 -8.27 31.32 6.73
C CYS A 156 -8.70 32.80 6.87
N PRO A 157 -9.68 33.15 7.71
CA PRO A 157 -9.91 34.53 8.07
C PRO A 157 -8.66 35.05 8.78
N VAL A 158 -8.06 36.11 8.23
CA VAL A 158 -7.10 36.93 8.95
C VAL A 158 -7.85 37.54 10.15
N PRO A 159 -7.43 37.33 11.40
CA PRO A 159 -7.93 38.13 12.51
C PRO A 159 -7.45 39.56 12.28
N ALA A 160 -8.39 40.49 12.17
CA ALA A 160 -8.11 41.91 12.12
C ALA A 160 -7.30 42.33 13.34
N GLU A 161 -6.29 43.16 13.09
CA GLU A 161 -5.48 43.86 14.07
C GLU A 161 -6.36 44.59 15.11
N GLY A 162 -5.85 44.68 16.34
CA GLY A 162 -6.23 45.73 17.27
C GLY A 162 -6.64 45.25 18.65
N THR A 163 -5.65 44.97 19.51
CA THR A 163 -5.73 45.37 20.93
C THR A 163 -4.33 45.70 21.41
N ASP A 164 -4.22 46.89 21.98
CA ASP A 164 -3.03 47.60 22.42
C ASP A 164 -2.07 46.77 23.29
N TYR A 165 -0.79 46.77 22.90
CA TYR A 165 0.30 46.46 23.83
C TYR A 165 0.47 47.69 24.73
N ASP A 166 -0.22 47.69 25.87
CA ASP A 166 0.03 48.66 26.92
C ASP A 166 1.34 48.28 27.62
N GLY A 167 2.32 49.15 27.47
CA GLY A 167 3.65 48.97 28.03
C GLY A 167 3.65 49.20 29.54
N ALA A 168 4.30 48.29 30.27
CA ALA A 168 4.87 48.60 31.57
C ALA A 168 6.32 48.12 31.57
N PHE A 169 7.21 49.10 31.71
CA PHE A 169 8.63 48.95 32.02
C PHE A 169 8.84 48.32 33.40
#